data_AF-A0A1S8S294-F1
#
_entry.id   AF-A0A1S8S294-F1
#
_cell.length_a   1.000
_cell.length_b   1.000
_cell.length_c   1.000
_cell.angle_alpha   90.00
_cell.angle_beta   90.00
_cell.angle_gamma   90.00
#
_symmetry.space_group_name_H-M   'P 1'
#
loop_
_entity.id
_entity.type
_entity.pdbx_description
1 polymer ?
#
loop_
_entity_poly.entity_id
_entity_poly.type
_entity_poly.pdbx_seq_one_letter_code
_entity_poly.pdbx_strand_id
1 'polypeptide(L)' 'MKFATIFIAVILFIPIACVMLYTIFYPRESALFGKKWQFKNENLEPSDEVIKYNRMVGIIGLVISILMLIFVIVKY' A
#
# COMPACT_ATOMS: atom_id res chain seq x y z
N MET A 1 10.85 16.77 21.81
CA MET A 1 10.82 15.49 21.05
C MET A 1 9.65 15.37 20.07
N LYS A 2 8.48 15.99 20.32
CA LYS A 2 7.28 15.94 19.46
C LYS A 2 7.54 16.16 17.97
N PHE A 3 8.26 17.23 17.61
CA PHE A 3 8.60 17.56 16.21
C PHE A 3 9.38 16.43 15.51
N ALA A 4 10.42 15.90 16.15
CA ALA A 4 11.22 14.82 15.58
C ALA A 4 10.37 13.56 15.35
N THR A 5 9.47 13.22 16.28
CA THR A 5 8.55 12.08 16.13
C THR A 5 7.61 12.26 14.95
N ILE A 6 6.99 13.44 14.80
CA ILE A 6 6.09 13.74 13.67
C ILE A 6 6.86 13.70 12.34
N PHE A 7 8.06 14.30 12.31
CA PHE A 7 8.91 14.30 11.12
C PHE A 7 9.26 12.89 10.64
N ILE A 8 9.69 12.02 11.57
CA ILE A 8 10.00 10.62 11.27
C ILE A 8 8.73 9.88 10.80
N ALA A 9 7.59 10.11 11.45
CA ALA A 9 6.33 9.47 11.07
C ALA A 9 5.90 9.83 9.65
N VAL A 10 6.03 11.10 9.25
CA VAL A 10 5.70 11.54 7.87
C VAL A 10 6.65 10.90 6.85
N ILE A 11 7.95 10.86 7.13
CA ILE A 11 8.92 10.22 6.22
C ILE A 11 8.62 8.74 6.02
N LEU A 12 8.31 8.02 7.09
CA LEU A 12 7.96 6.59 7.01
C LEU A 12 6.59 6.36 6.36
N PHE A 13 5.68 7.32 6.43
CA PHE A 13 4.38 7.25 5.78
C PHE A 13 4.48 7.34 4.25
N ILE A 14 5.42 8.12 3.70
CA ILE A 14 5.58 8.30 2.25
C ILE A 14 5.69 6.96 1.48
N PRO A 15 6.60 6.03 1.80
CA PRO A 15 6.70 4.76 1.07
C PRO A 15 5.44 3.91 1.24
N ILE A 16 4.78 3.95 2.41
CA ILE A 16 3.52 3.24 2.64
C ILE A 16 2.44 3.78 1.69
N ALA A 17 2.27 5.11 1.62
CA ALA A 17 1.33 5.75 0.72
C ALA A 17 1.64 5.44 -0.75
N CYS A 18 2.91 5.46 -1.16
CA CYS A 18 3.33 5.10 -2.50
C CYS A 18 2.94 3.65 -2.86
N VAL A 19 3.17 2.69 -1.97
CA VAL A 19 2.79 1.28 -2.20
C VAL A 19 1.28 1.12 -2.29
N MET A 20 0.51 1.80 -1.42
CA MET A 20 -0.95 1.74 -1.47
C MET A 20 -1.49 2.35 -2.77
N LEU A 21 -1.00 3.53 -3.17
CA LEU A 21 -1.36 4.16 -4.44
C LEU A 21 -0.99 3.28 -5.63
N TYR A 22 0.21 2.67 -5.62
CA TYR A 22 0.63 1.72 -6.66
C TYR A 22 -0.35 0.54 -6.75
N THR A 23 -0.77 0.00 -5.60
CA THR A 23 -1.76 -1.11 -5.54
C THR A 23 -3.11 -0.72 -6.13
N ILE A 24 -3.53 0.55 -6.00
CA ILE A 24 -4.80 1.04 -6.54
C ILE A 24 -4.74 1.22 -8.06
N PHE A 25 -3.67 1.82 -8.57
CA PHE A 25 -3.50 2.11 -10.00
C PHE A 25 -3.03 0.91 -10.82
N TYR A 26 -2.21 0.04 -10.22
CA TYR A 26 -1.62 -1.16 -10.83
C TYR A 26 -1.96 -2.43 -10.03
N PRO A 27 -3.26 -2.75 -9.85
CA PRO A 27 -3.71 -3.86 -9.02
C PRO A 27 -3.32 -5.23 -9.59
N ARG A 28 -3.19 -5.34 -10.91
CA ARG A 28 -2.78 -6.59 -11.59
C ARG A 28 -1.33 -6.91 -11.27
N GLU A 29 -0.44 -5.93 -11.41
CA GLU A 29 0.97 -6.03 -11.12
C GLU A 29 1.19 -6.30 -9.63
N SER A 30 0.41 -5.62 -8.79
CA SER A 30 0.45 -5.76 -7.33
C SER A 30 -0.04 -7.14 -6.87
N ALA A 31 -1.05 -7.73 -7.52
CA ALA A 31 -1.50 -9.09 -7.23
C ALA A 31 -0.41 -10.16 -7.40
N LEU A 32 0.52 -9.92 -8.33
CA LEU A 32 1.65 -10.80 -8.62
C LEU A 32 2.94 -10.38 -7.91
N PHE A 33 2.93 -9.23 -7.22
CA PHE A 33 4.11 -8.71 -6.55
C PHE A 33 4.61 -9.71 -5.50
N GLY A 34 5.90 -10.05 -5.56
CA GLY A 34 6.50 -11.07 -4.69
C GLY A 34 6.08 -12.52 -4.98
N LYS A 35 5.25 -12.78 -6.00
CA LYS A 35 4.82 -14.14 -6.40
C LYS A 35 5.33 -14.57 -7.77
N LYS A 36 5.71 -13.63 -8.64
CA LYS A 36 6.17 -13.92 -10.01
C LYS A 36 7.27 -14.99 -10.08
N TRP A 37 8.20 -15.02 -9.11
CA TRP A 37 9.30 -16.00 -9.04
C TRP A 37 8.85 -17.45 -8.85
N GLN A 38 7.61 -17.68 -8.41
CA GLN A 38 7.08 -19.01 -8.12
C GLN A 38 6.64 -19.77 -9.38
N PHE A 39 6.52 -19.06 -10.51
CA PHE A 39 5.95 -19.61 -11.73
C PHE A 39 7.00 -19.62 -12.85
N LYS A 40 6.97 -20.68 -13.67
CA LYS A 40 7.83 -20.78 -14.87
C LYS A 40 7.36 -19.88 -16.01
N ASN A 41 6.06 -19.56 -16.06
CA ASN A 41 5.47 -18.74 -17.11
C ASN A 41 5.53 -17.26 -16.74
N GLU A 42 6.04 -16.43 -17.64
CA GLU A 42 6.16 -14.97 -17.42
C GLU A 42 4.82 -14.24 -17.56
N ASN A 43 3.89 -14.76 -18.37
CA ASN A 43 2.57 -14.17 -18.62
C ASN A 43 1.51 -14.72 -17.66
N LEU A 44 1.65 -14.42 -16.37
CA LEU A 44 0.63 -14.72 -15.38
C LEU A 44 -0.52 -13.71 -15.46
N GLU A 45 -1.74 -14.21 -15.41
CA GLU A 45 -2.95 -13.40 -15.41
C GLU A 45 -3.76 -13.69 -14.13
N PRO A 46 -3.77 -12.77 -13.16
CA PRO A 46 -4.64 -12.87 -12.00
C PRO A 46 -6.11 -12.83 -12.43
N SER A 47 -6.98 -13.52 -11.69
CA SER A 47 -8.42 -13.40 -11.94
C SER A 47 -8.91 -11.97 -11.68
N ASP A 48 -10.01 -11.59 -12.32
CA ASP A 48 -10.65 -10.28 -12.13
C ASP A 48 -11.01 -10.01 -10.67
N GLU A 49 -11.38 -11.06 -9.93
CA GLU A 49 -11.68 -10.98 -8.50
C GLU A 49 -10.44 -10.58 -7.69
N VAL A 50 -9.28 -11.16 -7.99
CA VAL A 50 -8.02 -10.83 -7.33
C VAL A 50 -7.60 -9.39 -7.67
N ILE A 51 -7.82 -8.95 -8.90
CA ILE A 51 -7.54 -7.56 -9.31
C ILE A 51 -8.44 -6.59 -8.54
N LYS A 52 -9.75 -6.85 -8.48
CA LYS A 52 -10.71 -6.04 -7.70
C LYS A 52 -10.36 -6.02 -6.22
N TYR A 53 -10.01 -7.18 -5.65
CA TYR A 53 -9.60 -7.32 -4.26
C TYR A 53 -8.36 -6.47 -3.96
N ASN A 54 -7.31 -6.54 -4.79
CA ASN A 54 -6.10 -5.74 -4.58
C ASN A 54 -6.39 -4.24 -4.61
N ARG A 55 -7.19 -3.78 -5.59
CA ARG A 55 -7.59 -2.36 -5.63
C ARG A 55 -8.34 -1.96 -4.35
N MET A 56 -9.28 -2.78 -3.88
CA MET A 56 -10.03 -2.52 -2.66
C MET A 56 -9.13 -2.49 -1.43
N VAL A 57 -8.20 -3.43 -1.29
CA VAL A 57 -7.20 -3.47 -0.21
C VAL A 57 -6.30 -2.25 -0.26
N GLY A 58 -5.87 -1.80 -1.44
CA GLY A 58 -5.08 -0.57 -1.59
C GLY A 58 -5.83 0.66 -1.09
N ILE A 59 -7.12 0.80 -1.43
CA ILE A 59 -7.97 1.90 -0.94
C ILE A 59 -8.12 1.85 0.58
N ILE A 60 -8.52 0.70 1.12
CA ILE A 60 -8.72 0.51 2.56
C ILE A 60 -7.40 0.76 3.31
N GLY A 61 -6.30 0.20 2.82
CA GLY A 61 -4.97 0.36 3.38
C GLY A 61 -4.52 1.82 3.39
N LEU A 62 -4.76 2.58 2.31
CA LEU A 62 -4.47 4.01 2.27
C LEU A 62 -5.29 4.79 3.31
N VAL A 63 -6.60 4.54 3.40
CA VAL A 63 -7.48 5.19 4.38
C VAL A 63 -7.01 4.92 5.81
N ILE A 64 -6.76 3.65 6.15
CA ILE A 64 -6.27 3.26 7.48
C ILE A 64 -4.93 3.93 7.78
N SER A 65 -4.01 3.94 6.81
CA SER A 65 -2.68 4.53 6.99
C SER A 65 -2.78 6.04 7.24
N ILE A 66 -3.67 6.74 6.53
CA ILE A 66 -3.92 8.18 6.75
C ILE A 66 -4.49 8.41 8.15
N LEU A 67 -5.49 7.63 8.57
CA LEU A 67 -6.07 7.75 9.92
C LEU A 67 -5.01 7.52 11.01
N MET A 68 -4.11 6.56 10.83
CA MET A 68 -2.99 6.34 11.73
C MET A 68 -2.03 7.53 11.78
N LEU A 69 -1.70 8.12 10.62
CA LEU A 69 -0.84 9.30 10.57
C LEU A 69 -1.48 10.48 11.31
N ILE A 70 -2.77 10.74 11.06
CA ILE A 70 -3.53 11.79 11.76
C ILE A 70 -3.53 11.53 13.27
N PHE A 71 -3.78 10.29 13.69
CA PHE A 71 -3.75 9.93 15.11
C PHE A 71 -2.39 10.22 15.76
N VAL A 72 -1.28 9.90 15.08
CA VAL A 72 0.07 10.21 15.56
C VAL A 72 0.29 11.72 15.69
N ILE A 73 -0.14 12.50 14.69
CA ILE A 73 -0.02 13.97 14.69
C ILE A 73 -0.87 14.61 15.80
N VAL A 74 -2.09 14.11 16.05
CA VAL A 74 -2.97 14.67 17.08
C VAL A 74 -2.50 14.30 18.49
N LYS A 75 -1.95 13.10 18.67
CA LYS A 75 -1.50 12.61 19.98
C LYS A 75 -0.24 13.32 20.48
N TYR A 76 0.67 13.70 19.58
CA TYR A 76 1.98 14.25 19.91
C TYR A 76 2.06 15.75 19.61
#